data_AF-A0A954LM59-F1
#
_entry.id   AF-A0A954LM59-F1
#
_cell.length_a   1.000
_cell.length_b   1.000
_cell.length_c   1.000
_cell.angle_alpha   90.00
_cell.angle_beta   90.00
_cell.angle_gamma   90.00
#
_symmetry.space_group_name_H-M   'P 1'
#
loop_
_entity.id
_entity.type
_entity.pdbx_description
1 polymer ?
#
loop_
_entity_poly.entity_id
_entity_poly.type
_entity_poly.pdbx_seq_one_letter_code
_entity_poly.pdbx_strand_id
1 'polypeptide(L)'
;SEKHEASQVSQSSPDRQVKEPLPERKILRERPDEYLEWNLNLRNAEAGNWRETIEPLKEQGDQYTLWIISKVLEEKPANVSVPRLKELAAHIQKKHPKESIKSWEVQFLLERAAYADLQCHFLEHSLRRWTLETLRRFRDTLEIREELEYLRDNYQTQIDTENLIDEESLPSGIDAELLEKNFVIGMKHRVVRYINDILRENEQP
;
A
#
# COMPACT_ATOMS: atom_id res chain seq x y z
N SER A 1 67.68 27.56 -5.57
CA SER A 1 66.37 27.94 -6.12
C SER A 1 65.62 26.67 -6.46
N GLU A 2 64.57 26.44 -5.69
CA GLU A 2 63.55 25.42 -5.87
C GLU A 2 62.85 25.57 -7.24
N LYS A 3 62.26 24.49 -7.76
CA LYS A 3 60.80 24.37 -7.88
C LYS A 3 60.38 23.04 -8.53
N HIS A 4 59.66 22.28 -7.71
CA HIS A 4 58.41 21.55 -7.95
C HIS A 4 58.31 20.38 -8.94
N GLU A 5 58.12 19.22 -8.31
CA GLU A 5 57.18 18.16 -8.68
C GLU A 5 55.91 18.67 -9.38
N ALA A 6 55.49 17.93 -10.41
CA ALA A 6 54.10 17.83 -10.80
C ALA A 6 53.78 16.37 -11.10
N SER A 7 53.32 15.68 -10.06
CA SER A 7 52.63 14.39 -10.16
C SER A 7 51.41 14.54 -11.06
N GLN A 8 51.39 13.84 -12.19
CA GLN A 8 50.20 13.66 -13.00
C GLN A 8 49.27 12.66 -12.30
N VAL A 9 48.34 13.19 -11.51
CA VAL A 9 47.14 12.46 -11.07
C VAL A 9 46.21 12.41 -12.28
N SER A 10 46.19 11.28 -12.98
CA SER A 10 45.13 10.98 -13.94
C SER A 10 43.83 10.83 -13.16
N GLN A 11 42.93 11.80 -13.34
CA GLN A 11 41.60 11.78 -12.78
C GLN A 11 40.83 10.59 -13.37
N SER A 12 40.60 9.57 -12.55
CA SER A 12 39.58 8.56 -12.80
C SER A 12 38.22 9.25 -12.79
N SER A 13 37.51 9.15 -13.91
CA SER A 13 36.09 9.53 -13.98
C SER A 13 35.33 8.77 -12.90
N PRO A 14 34.38 9.40 -12.16
CA PRO A 14 33.58 8.66 -11.20
C PRO A 14 32.72 7.68 -11.99
N ASP A 15 32.98 6.40 -11.77
CA ASP A 15 32.15 5.30 -12.23
C ASP A 15 30.69 5.65 -11.95
N ARG A 16 29.92 5.66 -13.04
CA ARG A 16 28.46 5.65 -13.02
C ARG A 16 28.09 4.45 -12.15
N GLN A 17 27.71 4.70 -10.90
CA GLN A 17 27.18 3.66 -10.03
C GLN A 17 26.02 3.02 -10.77
N VAL A 18 26.26 1.80 -11.26
CA VAL A 18 25.24 0.93 -11.81
C VAL A 18 24.29 0.71 -10.65
N LYS A 19 23.11 1.35 -10.70
CA LYS A 19 22.04 1.09 -9.75
C LYS A 19 21.83 -0.42 -9.76
N GLU A 20 22.11 -1.07 -8.64
CA GLU A 20 21.80 -2.48 -8.47
C GLU A 20 20.31 -2.68 -8.82
N PRO A 21 19.95 -3.74 -9.56
CA PRO A 21 18.55 -4.03 -9.79
C PRO A 21 17.88 -4.23 -8.43
N LEU A 22 16.77 -3.51 -8.21
CA LEU A 22 15.96 -3.66 -7.01
C LEU A 22 15.68 -5.15 -6.76
N PRO A 23 15.72 -5.62 -5.50
CA PRO A 23 15.49 -7.02 -5.17
C PRO A 23 14.16 -7.50 -5.75
N GLU A 24 14.11 -8.78 -6.14
CA GLU A 24 12.87 -9.42 -6.63
C GLU A 24 11.70 -9.04 -5.74
N ARG A 25 10.80 -8.22 -6.28
CA ARG A 25 9.62 -7.77 -5.56
C ARG A 25 8.76 -8.99 -5.30
N LYS A 26 8.58 -9.32 -4.01
CA LYS A 26 7.58 -10.31 -3.63
C LYS A 26 6.22 -9.76 -4.04
N ILE A 27 5.67 -10.27 -5.15
CA ILE A 27 4.31 -9.97 -5.57
C ILE A 27 3.39 -10.47 -4.46
N LEU A 28 2.70 -9.54 -3.80
CA LEU A 28 1.60 -9.93 -2.94
C LEU A 28 0.52 -10.51 -3.84
N ARG A 29 0.11 -11.74 -3.53
CA ARG A 29 -0.82 -12.51 -4.37
C ARG A 29 -2.23 -11.93 -4.44
N GLU A 30 -2.51 -10.86 -3.69
CA GLU A 30 -3.86 -10.36 -3.46
C GLU A 30 -4.10 -9.11 -4.28
N ARG A 31 -5.23 -9.09 -4.95
CA ARG A 31 -5.65 -7.89 -5.66
C ARG A 31 -6.33 -6.91 -4.70
N PRO A 32 -6.23 -5.59 -4.93
CA PRO A 32 -6.86 -4.60 -4.07
C PRO A 32 -8.37 -4.77 -3.89
N ASP A 33 -9.10 -5.29 -4.87
CA ASP A 33 -10.54 -5.59 -4.78
C ASP A 33 -10.85 -6.71 -3.78
N GLU A 34 -10.13 -7.84 -3.85
CA GLU A 34 -10.28 -8.94 -2.89
C GLU A 34 -10.04 -8.46 -1.45
N TYR A 35 -9.02 -7.62 -1.28
CA TYR A 35 -8.70 -7.02 0.01
C TYR A 35 -9.81 -6.11 0.56
N LEU A 36 -10.45 -5.31 -0.30
CA LEU A 36 -11.56 -4.46 0.10
C LEU A 36 -12.78 -5.29 0.49
N GLU A 37 -13.08 -6.35 -0.24
CA GLU A 37 -14.16 -7.29 0.07
C GLU A 37 -13.94 -7.95 1.44
N TRP A 38 -12.71 -8.38 1.72
CA TRP A 38 -12.37 -8.93 3.02
C TRP A 38 -12.55 -7.92 4.16
N ASN A 39 -12.17 -6.67 3.96
CA ASN A 39 -12.42 -5.63 4.97
C ASN A 39 -13.91 -5.35 5.18
N LEU A 40 -14.73 -5.42 4.12
CA LEU A 40 -16.19 -5.33 4.23
C LEU A 40 -16.76 -6.50 5.05
N ASN A 41 -16.31 -7.72 4.76
CA ASN A 41 -16.73 -8.93 5.47
C ASN A 41 -16.34 -8.91 6.95
N LEU A 42 -15.16 -8.39 7.30
CA LEU A 42 -14.74 -8.22 8.69
C LEU A 42 -15.65 -7.27 9.48
N ARG A 43 -16.13 -6.19 8.84
CA ARG A 43 -17.02 -5.21 9.47
C ARG A 43 -18.46 -5.73 9.61
N ASN A 44 -18.86 -6.65 8.72
CA ASN A 44 -20.11 -7.39 8.80
C ASN A 44 -19.95 -8.70 9.61
N ALA A 45 -19.30 -8.64 10.77
CA ALA A 45 -18.96 -9.82 11.60
C ALA A 45 -20.17 -10.70 12.02
N GLU A 46 -21.39 -10.19 11.92
CA GLU A 46 -22.64 -10.91 12.16
C GLU A 46 -23.05 -11.82 10.98
N ALA A 47 -22.52 -11.61 9.77
CA ALA A 47 -22.97 -12.22 8.53
C ALA A 47 -22.29 -13.54 8.10
N GLY A 48 -21.24 -14.02 8.80
CA GLY A 48 -20.86 -15.44 8.64
C GLY A 48 -19.38 -15.82 8.79
N ASN A 49 -18.46 -15.25 8.00
CA ASN A 49 -17.18 -15.94 7.72
C ASN A 49 -15.91 -15.17 8.09
N TRP A 50 -15.91 -14.34 9.14
CA TRP A 50 -14.73 -13.56 9.54
C TRP A 50 -13.45 -14.40 9.73
N ARG A 51 -13.56 -15.69 10.09
CA ARG A 51 -12.41 -16.61 10.22
C ARG A 51 -11.74 -16.92 8.88
N GLU A 52 -12.53 -17.10 7.83
CA GLU A 52 -12.02 -17.32 6.46
C GLU A 52 -11.42 -16.04 5.88
N THR A 53 -11.86 -14.88 6.38
CA THR A 53 -11.37 -13.56 5.97
C THR A 53 -10.13 -13.11 6.73
N ILE A 54 -10.02 -13.45 8.02
CA ILE A 54 -8.94 -12.94 8.88
C ILE A 54 -7.62 -13.68 8.71
N GLU A 55 -7.64 -14.98 8.43
CA GLU A 55 -6.40 -15.74 8.31
C GLU A 55 -5.56 -15.28 7.10
N PRO A 56 -6.13 -15.08 5.90
CA PRO A 56 -5.39 -14.44 4.79
C PRO A 56 -4.82 -13.07 5.20
N LEU A 57 -5.65 -12.20 5.79
CA LEU A 57 -5.23 -10.87 6.22
C LEU A 57 -4.16 -10.89 7.34
N LYS A 58 -4.13 -11.92 8.19
CA LYS A 58 -3.17 -12.09 9.27
C LYS A 58 -1.86 -12.70 8.79
N GLU A 59 -1.89 -13.64 7.85
CA GLU A 59 -0.72 -14.19 7.17
C GLU A 59 0.06 -13.09 6.44
N GLN A 60 -0.67 -12.11 5.89
CA GLN A 60 -0.13 -10.92 5.26
C GLN A 60 0.56 -9.97 6.27
N GLY A 61 0.21 -10.06 7.56
CA GLY A 61 0.71 -9.16 8.59
C GLY A 61 0.29 -7.71 8.35
N ASP A 62 -0.89 -7.49 7.76
CA ASP A 62 -1.41 -6.17 7.47
C ASP A 62 -1.89 -5.47 8.75
N GLN A 63 -1.16 -4.43 9.12
CA GLN A 63 -1.43 -3.63 10.33
C GLN A 63 -2.67 -2.75 10.17
N TYR A 64 -3.08 -2.41 8.93
CA TYR A 64 -4.33 -1.69 8.71
C TYR A 64 -5.52 -2.54 9.12
N THR A 65 -5.53 -3.80 8.69
CA THR A 65 -6.59 -4.75 9.07
C THR A 65 -6.66 -4.90 10.59
N LEU A 66 -5.51 -5.07 11.26
CA LEU A 66 -5.47 -5.19 12.73
C LEU A 66 -6.01 -3.92 13.42
N TRP A 67 -5.66 -2.75 12.89
CA TRP A 67 -6.17 -1.45 13.37
C TRP A 67 -7.69 -1.29 13.15
N ILE A 68 -8.21 -1.69 11.99
CA ILE A 68 -9.65 -1.66 11.71
C ILE A 68 -10.40 -2.59 12.66
N ILE A 69 -9.91 -3.81 12.85
CA ILE A 69 -10.56 -4.75 13.73
C ILE A 69 -10.53 -4.22 15.18
N SER A 70 -9.42 -3.63 15.64
CA SER A 70 -9.37 -3.04 16.97
C SER A 70 -10.41 -1.93 17.13
N LYS A 71 -10.62 -1.09 16.11
CA LYS A 71 -11.67 -0.06 16.11
C LYS A 71 -13.09 -0.64 16.14
N VAL A 72 -13.36 -1.69 15.36
CA VAL A 72 -14.65 -2.40 15.40
C VAL A 72 -14.92 -2.99 16.79
N LEU A 73 -13.88 -3.50 17.47
CA LEU A 73 -13.99 -4.03 18.83
C LEU A 73 -14.22 -2.93 19.88
N GLU A 74 -13.61 -1.75 19.70
CA GLU A 74 -13.78 -0.58 20.59
C GLU A 74 -15.18 0.04 20.49
N GLU A 75 -15.78 0.08 19.30
CA GLU A 75 -17.06 0.75 19.04
C GLU A 75 -18.30 -0.09 19.43
N LYS A 76 -18.14 -1.40 19.69
CA LYS A 76 -19.26 -2.28 20.03
C LYS A 76 -19.54 -2.27 21.55
N PRO A 77 -20.81 -2.14 21.99
CA PRO A 77 -21.16 -2.14 23.40
C PRO A 77 -20.70 -3.42 24.11
N ALA A 78 -20.10 -3.29 25.30
CA ALA A 78 -19.58 -4.41 26.12
C ALA A 78 -20.61 -5.52 26.43
N ASN A 79 -21.89 -5.18 26.31
CA ASN A 79 -23.07 -6.02 26.52
C ASN A 79 -23.47 -6.85 25.28
N VAL A 80 -22.90 -6.59 24.10
CA VAL A 80 -22.97 -7.51 22.96
C VAL A 80 -21.82 -8.52 23.12
N SER A 81 -22.00 -9.48 24.04
CA SER A 81 -21.08 -10.61 24.19
C SER A 81 -21.22 -11.53 22.99
N VAL A 82 -20.65 -11.15 21.84
CA VAL A 82 -20.39 -12.10 20.76
C VAL A 82 -19.10 -12.83 21.15
N PRO A 83 -19.12 -14.13 21.53
CA PRO A 83 -17.91 -14.88 21.85
C PRO A 83 -16.85 -14.78 20.74
N ARG A 84 -17.31 -14.61 19.50
CA ARG A 84 -16.50 -14.40 18.30
C ARG A 84 -15.67 -13.10 18.33
N LEU A 85 -16.20 -11.98 18.84
CA LEU A 85 -15.44 -10.74 18.97
C LEU A 85 -14.38 -10.82 20.08
N LYS A 86 -14.64 -11.60 21.14
CA LYS A 86 -13.64 -11.89 22.18
C LYS A 86 -12.52 -12.79 21.67
N GLU A 87 -12.83 -13.81 20.87
CA GLU A 87 -11.82 -14.65 20.19
C GLU A 87 -10.97 -13.84 19.21
N LEU A 88 -11.61 -12.93 18.46
CA LEU A 88 -10.97 -12.00 17.55
C LEU A 88 -10.01 -11.05 18.29
N ALA A 89 -10.47 -10.44 19.37
CA ALA A 89 -9.66 -9.57 20.22
C ALA A 89 -8.43 -10.29 20.81
N ALA A 90 -8.63 -11.53 21.30
CA ALA A 90 -7.56 -12.37 21.85
C ALA A 90 -6.50 -12.77 20.80
N HIS A 91 -6.90 -12.89 19.53
CA HIS A 91 -5.97 -13.15 18.42
C HIS A 91 -5.14 -11.93 18.04
N ILE A 92 -5.69 -10.71 18.17
CA ILE A 92 -5.05 -9.47 17.71
C ILE A 92 -4.11 -8.88 18.75
N GLN A 93 -4.48 -8.89 20.04
CA GLN A 93 -3.63 -8.37 21.13
C GLN A 93 -2.26 -9.04 21.20
N LYS A 94 -2.09 -10.22 20.60
CA LYS A 94 -0.80 -10.94 20.55
C LYS A 94 0.22 -10.37 19.56
N LYS A 95 -0.11 -9.37 18.73
CA LYS A 95 0.83 -8.76 17.79
C LYS A 95 0.96 -7.25 18.04
N HIS A 96 2.15 -6.84 18.46
CA HIS A 96 2.53 -5.43 18.48
C HIS A 96 2.46 -4.83 17.07
N PRO A 97 2.22 -3.50 16.93
CA PRO A 97 2.34 -2.85 15.63
C PRO A 97 3.73 -3.13 15.06
N LYS A 98 3.79 -3.44 13.75
CA LYS A 98 5.07 -3.67 13.06
C LYS A 98 6.00 -2.48 13.34
N GLU A 99 7.21 -2.78 13.81
CA GLU A 99 8.26 -1.79 14.07
C GLU A 99 8.94 -1.30 12.78
N SER A 100 8.68 -1.98 11.66
CA SER A 100 9.20 -1.66 10.34
C SER A 100 8.21 -2.03 9.23
N ILE A 101 8.34 -1.37 8.09
CA ILE A 101 7.76 -1.79 6.82
C ILE A 101 8.89 -2.17 5.88
N LYS A 102 8.66 -3.13 4.99
CA LYS A 102 9.62 -3.51 3.95
C LYS A 102 9.36 -2.69 2.68
N SER A 103 10.39 -2.40 1.88
CA SER A 103 10.26 -1.70 0.59
C SER A 103 9.13 -2.24 -0.28
N TRP A 104 9.06 -3.55 -0.48
CA TRP A 104 8.03 -4.16 -1.32
C TRP A 104 6.59 -3.94 -0.83
N GLU A 105 6.38 -3.60 0.45
CA GLU A 105 5.05 -3.28 0.98
C GLU A 105 4.57 -1.88 0.51
N VAL A 106 5.48 -0.99 0.12
CA VAL A 106 5.17 0.42 -0.21
C VAL A 106 4.21 0.52 -1.38
N GLN A 107 4.53 -0.12 -2.50
CA GLN A 107 3.68 -0.07 -3.70
C GLN A 107 2.28 -0.58 -3.39
N PHE A 108 2.19 -1.68 -2.64
CA PHE A 108 0.91 -2.29 -2.31
C PHE A 108 0.02 -1.43 -1.43
N LEU A 109 0.60 -0.78 -0.40
CA LEU A 109 -0.14 0.14 0.44
C LEU A 109 -0.69 1.33 -0.36
N LEU A 110 0.11 1.84 -1.29
CA LEU A 110 -0.29 2.91 -2.20
C LEU A 110 -1.40 2.46 -3.15
N GLU A 111 -1.28 1.26 -3.72
CA GLU A 111 -2.25 0.70 -4.67
C GLU A 111 -3.60 0.40 -4.01
N ARG A 112 -3.62 -0.18 -2.81
CA ARG A 112 -4.86 -0.39 -2.04
C ARG A 112 -5.60 0.92 -1.77
N ALA A 113 -4.87 1.95 -1.35
CA ALA A 113 -5.44 3.27 -1.11
C ALA A 113 -5.91 3.95 -2.40
N ALA A 114 -5.16 3.81 -3.50
CA ALA A 114 -5.50 4.39 -4.79
C ALA A 114 -6.72 3.70 -5.42
N TYR A 115 -6.81 2.37 -5.28
CA TYR A 115 -7.94 1.58 -5.74
C TYR A 115 -9.22 1.96 -4.98
N ALA A 116 -9.15 2.04 -3.64
CA ALA A 116 -10.29 2.45 -2.83
C ALA A 116 -10.80 3.87 -3.20
N ASP A 117 -9.89 4.81 -3.48
CA ASP A 117 -10.22 6.17 -3.97
C ASP A 117 -10.84 6.13 -5.38
N LEU A 118 -10.28 5.37 -6.32
CA LEU A 118 -10.85 5.22 -7.66
C LEU A 118 -12.27 4.67 -7.66
N GLN A 119 -12.52 3.68 -6.81
CA GLN A 119 -13.81 3.00 -6.72
C GLN A 119 -14.80 3.76 -5.83
N CYS A 120 -14.43 4.92 -5.28
CA CYS A 120 -15.22 5.65 -4.28
C CYS A 120 -15.69 4.73 -3.14
N HIS A 121 -14.83 3.79 -2.74
CA HIS A 121 -15.18 2.75 -1.81
C HIS A 121 -15.34 3.35 -0.40
N PHE A 122 -16.22 2.79 0.43
CA PHE A 122 -16.46 3.33 1.78
C PHE A 122 -15.21 3.35 2.68
N LEU A 123 -14.19 2.53 2.37
CA LEU A 123 -12.90 2.51 3.06
C LEU A 123 -11.90 3.56 2.54
N GLU A 124 -12.21 4.29 1.47
CA GLU A 124 -11.32 5.26 0.83
C GLU A 124 -10.63 6.15 1.87
N HIS A 125 -11.42 6.83 2.71
CA HIS A 125 -10.89 7.80 3.65
C HIS A 125 -9.96 7.15 4.68
N SER A 126 -10.37 6.02 5.23
CA SER A 126 -9.60 5.29 6.25
C SER A 126 -8.32 4.67 5.69
N LEU A 127 -8.39 4.02 4.53
CA LEU A 127 -7.24 3.40 3.87
C LEU A 127 -6.23 4.45 3.43
N ARG A 128 -6.69 5.50 2.75
CA ARG A 128 -5.82 6.59 2.33
C ARG A 128 -5.11 7.21 3.53
N ARG A 129 -5.86 7.59 4.56
CA ARG A 129 -5.28 8.21 5.76
C ARG A 129 -4.22 7.31 6.39
N TRP A 130 -4.56 6.04 6.62
CA TRP A 130 -3.64 5.11 7.27
C TRP A 130 -2.39 4.83 6.42
N THR A 131 -2.54 4.64 5.11
CA THR A 131 -1.41 4.45 4.19
C THR A 131 -0.47 5.64 4.25
N LEU A 132 -1.00 6.87 4.16
CA LEU A 132 -0.18 8.08 4.20
C LEU A 132 0.52 8.26 5.55
N GLU A 133 -0.19 8.07 6.68
CA GLU A 133 0.40 8.16 8.02
C GLU A 133 1.49 7.11 8.24
N THR A 134 1.26 5.88 7.78
CA THR A 134 2.21 4.76 7.88
C THR A 134 3.46 5.05 7.08
N LEU A 135 3.33 5.37 5.78
CA LEU A 135 4.48 5.64 4.93
C LEU A 135 5.24 6.90 5.36
N ARG A 136 4.55 7.94 5.86
CA ARG A 136 5.23 9.12 6.43
C ARG A 136 6.08 8.79 7.65
N ARG A 137 5.64 7.88 8.52
CA ARG A 137 6.42 7.45 9.70
C ARG A 137 7.75 6.79 9.31
N PHE A 138 7.80 6.15 8.16
CA PHE A 138 8.97 5.39 7.69
C PHE A 138 9.71 6.06 6.53
N ARG A 139 9.25 7.20 6.02
CA ARG A 139 9.80 7.87 4.81
C ARG A 139 11.27 8.28 4.92
N ASP A 140 11.78 8.40 6.15
CA ASP A 140 13.17 8.81 6.39
C ASP A 140 14.12 7.61 6.50
N THR A 141 13.59 6.38 6.47
CA THR A 141 14.41 5.19 6.27
C THR A 141 14.85 5.13 4.81
N LEU A 142 16.14 4.84 4.57
CA LEU A 142 16.73 4.85 3.23
C LEU A 142 15.95 3.97 2.25
N GLU A 143 15.68 2.73 2.66
CA GLU A 143 14.95 1.74 1.85
C GLU A 143 13.56 2.23 1.41
N ILE A 144 12.79 2.86 2.30
CA ILE A 144 11.44 3.33 1.98
C ILE A 144 11.47 4.62 1.17
N ARG A 145 12.43 5.52 1.46
CA ARG A 145 12.62 6.75 0.67
C ARG A 145 12.95 6.42 -0.78
N GLU A 146 13.94 5.55 -0.99
CA GLU A 146 14.37 5.14 -2.33
C GLU A 146 13.24 4.45 -3.10
N GLU A 147 12.46 3.60 -2.44
CA GLU A 147 11.30 2.95 -3.06
C GLU A 147 10.21 3.96 -3.44
N LEU A 148 9.89 4.93 -2.55
CA LEU A 148 8.93 6.00 -2.84
C LEU A 148 9.39 6.85 -4.03
N GLU A 149 10.66 7.27 -4.06
CA GLU A 149 11.22 8.06 -5.17
C GLU A 149 11.25 7.26 -6.48
N TYR A 150 11.63 5.98 -6.43
CA TYR A 150 11.59 5.09 -7.58
C TYR A 150 10.17 4.96 -8.14
N LEU A 151 9.19 4.69 -7.28
CA LEU A 151 7.78 4.55 -7.68
C LEU A 151 7.22 5.87 -8.21
N ARG A 152 7.60 7.03 -7.66
CA ARG A 152 7.14 8.34 -8.18
C ARG A 152 7.41 8.48 -9.68
N ASP A 153 8.59 8.04 -10.11
CA ASP A 153 9.08 8.26 -11.46
C ASP A 153 8.81 7.06 -12.38
N ASN A 154 8.68 5.85 -11.83
CA ASN A 154 8.61 4.58 -12.57
C ASN A 154 7.37 3.73 -12.22
N TYR A 155 6.33 4.31 -11.63
CA TYR A 155 5.14 3.56 -11.24
C TYR A 155 4.52 2.82 -12.44
N GLN A 156 4.35 1.52 -12.24
CA GLN A 156 3.55 0.62 -13.07
C GLN A 156 2.66 -0.17 -12.13
N THR A 157 1.36 -0.26 -12.44
CA THR A 157 0.44 -0.99 -11.58
C THR A 157 0.76 -2.49 -11.58
N GLN A 158 0.65 -3.12 -10.43
CA GLN A 158 0.72 -4.58 -10.29
C GLN A 158 -0.67 -5.22 -10.29
N ILE A 159 -1.73 -4.42 -10.40
CA ILE A 159 -3.10 -4.89 -10.44
C ILE A 159 -3.35 -5.50 -11.82
N ASP A 160 -3.80 -6.75 -11.84
CA ASP A 160 -4.30 -7.41 -13.04
C ASP A 160 -5.64 -6.79 -13.45
N THR A 161 -5.59 -5.98 -14.52
CA THR A 161 -6.71 -5.21 -15.03
C THR A 161 -7.61 -5.98 -15.98
N GLU A 162 -7.13 -7.06 -16.59
CA GLU A 162 -7.92 -7.90 -17.52
C GLU A 162 -9.14 -8.50 -16.81
N ASN A 163 -8.97 -8.82 -15.53
CA ASN A 163 -9.98 -9.43 -14.68
C ASN A 163 -10.73 -8.42 -13.79
N LEU A 164 -10.62 -7.10 -14.05
CA LEU A 164 -11.36 -6.07 -13.33
C LEU A 164 -12.61 -5.60 -14.07
N ILE A 165 -12.66 -5.76 -15.38
CA ILE A 165 -13.76 -5.29 -16.23
C ILE A 165 -14.47 -6.51 -16.78
N ASP A 166 -15.68 -6.77 -16.29
CA ASP A 166 -16.57 -7.75 -16.88
C ASP A 166 -17.21 -7.16 -18.14
N GLU A 167 -16.62 -7.44 -19.30
CA GLU A 167 -17.11 -6.96 -20.60
C GLU A 167 -18.57 -7.33 -20.86
N GLU A 168 -19.05 -8.47 -20.36
CA GLU A 168 -20.42 -8.93 -20.55
C GLU A 168 -21.42 -8.08 -19.76
N SER A 169 -20.95 -7.42 -18.69
CA SER A 169 -21.75 -6.52 -17.85
C SER A 169 -21.77 -5.07 -18.34
N LEU A 170 -20.95 -4.73 -19.35
CA LEU A 170 -20.83 -3.35 -19.80
C LEU A 170 -22.07 -2.90 -20.60
N PRO A 171 -22.59 -1.69 -20.33
CA PRO A 171 -23.58 -1.06 -21.18
C PRO A 171 -23.10 -0.95 -22.63
N SER A 172 -24.03 -1.10 -23.58
CA SER A 172 -23.72 -0.97 -25.01
C SER A 172 -23.04 0.36 -25.33
N GLY A 173 -21.93 0.30 -26.07
CA GLY A 173 -21.16 1.48 -26.49
C GLY A 173 -20.03 1.87 -25.53
N ILE A 174 -19.82 1.14 -24.44
CA ILE A 174 -18.64 1.29 -23.59
C ILE A 174 -17.50 0.41 -24.11
N ASP A 175 -16.32 1.04 -24.25
CA ASP A 175 -15.08 0.39 -24.68
C ASP A 175 -14.28 -0.06 -23.45
N ALA A 176 -14.14 -1.37 -23.29
CA ALA A 176 -13.41 -2.00 -22.20
C ALA A 176 -11.92 -1.61 -22.18
N GLU A 177 -11.28 -1.53 -23.34
CA GLU A 177 -9.86 -1.14 -23.47
C GLU A 177 -9.66 0.32 -23.03
N LEU A 178 -10.61 1.20 -23.37
CA LEU A 178 -10.58 2.58 -22.92
C LEU A 178 -10.81 2.70 -21.40
N LEU A 179 -11.72 1.91 -20.83
CA LEU A 179 -11.92 1.84 -19.38
C LEU A 179 -10.66 1.37 -18.66
N GLU A 180 -10.01 0.34 -19.17
CA GLU A 180 -8.78 -0.22 -18.62
C GLU A 180 -7.65 0.83 -18.61
N LYS A 181 -7.44 1.51 -19.75
CA LYS A 181 -6.48 2.61 -19.86
C LYS A 181 -6.77 3.73 -18.86
N ASN A 182 -8.04 4.12 -18.74
CA ASN A 182 -8.44 5.17 -17.80
C ASN A 182 -8.21 4.74 -16.34
N PHE A 183 -8.47 3.47 -16.01
CA PHE A 183 -8.18 2.91 -14.70
C PHE A 183 -6.67 2.99 -14.38
N VAL A 184 -5.81 2.53 -15.29
CA VAL A 184 -4.35 2.56 -15.11
C VAL A 184 -3.83 3.99 -14.96
N ILE A 185 -4.31 4.93 -15.78
CA ILE A 185 -3.97 6.36 -15.67
C ILE A 185 -4.43 6.90 -14.31
N GLY A 186 -5.65 6.58 -13.90
CA GLY A 186 -6.23 6.98 -12.62
C GLY A 186 -5.44 6.46 -11.42
N MET A 187 -4.98 5.21 -11.48
CA MET A 187 -4.13 4.58 -10.47
C MET A 187 -2.81 5.33 -10.36
N LYS A 188 -2.13 5.54 -11.50
CA LYS A 188 -0.86 6.26 -11.57
C LYS A 188 -0.96 7.66 -10.99
N HIS A 189 -1.98 8.43 -11.38
CA HIS A 189 -2.18 9.79 -10.85
C HIS A 189 -2.34 9.81 -9.33
N ARG A 190 -3.12 8.88 -8.76
CA ARG A 190 -3.34 8.81 -7.31
C ARG A 190 -2.11 8.36 -6.55
N VAL A 191 -1.45 7.29 -7.01
CA VAL A 191 -0.21 6.79 -6.39
C VAL A 191 0.87 7.86 -6.38
N VAL A 192 1.13 8.51 -7.52
CA VAL A 192 2.13 9.59 -7.61
C VAL A 192 1.74 10.78 -6.71
N ARG A 193 0.46 11.16 -6.68
CA ARG A 193 -0.03 12.20 -5.76
C ARG A 193 0.25 11.83 -4.29
N TYR A 194 -0.06 10.60 -3.89
CA TYR A 194 0.18 10.13 -2.53
C TYR A 194 1.66 10.11 -2.17
N ILE A 195 2.52 9.65 -3.08
CA ILE A 195 3.97 9.68 -2.89
C ILE A 195 4.44 11.12 -2.67
N ASN A 196 3.98 12.07 -3.50
CA ASN A 196 4.30 13.48 -3.32
C ASN A 196 3.80 14.01 -1.97
N ASP A 197 2.59 13.63 -1.53
CA ASP A 197 2.06 13.99 -0.21
C ASP A 197 2.83 13.38 0.97
N ILE A 198 3.48 12.22 0.77
CA ILE A 198 4.32 11.56 1.78
C ILE A 198 5.70 12.23 1.84
N LEU A 199 6.31 12.48 0.68
CA LEU A 199 7.66 13.02 0.54
C LEU A 199 7.73 14.52 0.80
N ARG A 200 6.62 15.25 0.73
CA ARG A 200 6.56 16.64 1.19
C ARG A 200 6.99 16.70 2.65
N GLU A 201 8.08 17.41 2.92
CA GLU A 201 8.40 17.88 4.26
C GLU A 201 7.23 18.75 4.74
N ASN A 202 6.90 18.68 6.03
CA ASN A 202 5.80 19.46 6.57
C ASN A 202 6.08 20.95 6.35
N GLU A 203 5.51 21.56 5.31
CA GLU A 203 5.02 22.93 5.45
C GLU A 203 3.87 22.83 6.45
N GLN A 204 4.20 22.91 7.75
CA GLN A 204 3.18 23.11 8.77
C GLN A 204 2.48 24.44 8.48
N PRO A 205 1.14 24.53 8.60
CA PRO A 205 0.49 25.82 8.78
C PRO A 205 0.90 26.48 10.10
#